data_AF-A0A0N4YFV8-F1
#
_entry.id   AF-A0A0N4YFV8-F1
#
_cell.length_a   1.000
_cell.length_b   1.000
_cell.length_c   1.000
_cell.angle_alpha   90.00
_cell.angle_beta   90.00
_cell.angle_gamma   90.00
#
_symmetry.space_group_name_H-M   'P 1'
#
loop_
_entity.id
_entity.type
_entity.pdbx_description
1 polymer ?
#
loop_
_entity_poly.entity_id
_entity_poly.type
_entity_poly.pdbx_seq_one_letter_code
_entity_poly.pdbx_strand_id
1 'polypeptide(L)'
;MINPLNQDLEELFHFPHHFCWQRVAVRTGCMLGVVFAGESIPNFGPLLDLVGGSAQTLSSVILPALFYLFLVSGQRMKEKLGRHPSSSPTLSE
;
A
#
# COMPACT_ATOMS: atom_id res chain seq x y z
N MET A 1 10.09 -1.69 20.65
CA MET A 1 9.53 -1.15 19.39
C MET A 1 8.56 -2.15 18.75
N ILE A 2 7.42 -2.43 19.40
CA ILE A 2 6.35 -3.29 18.87
C ILE A 2 5.03 -2.52 18.71
N ASN A 3 4.95 -1.33 19.33
CA ASN A 3 3.77 -0.47 19.34
C ASN A 3 3.33 0.05 17.97
N PRO A 4 4.23 0.55 17.08
CA PRO A 4 3.80 1.06 15.78
C PRO A 4 3.28 -0.06 14.86
N LEU A 5 3.94 -1.23 14.86
CA LEU A 5 3.50 -2.39 14.08
C LEU A 5 2.10 -2.88 14.50
N ASN A 6 1.81 -2.84 15.79
CA ASN A 6 0.50 -3.21 16.32
C ASN A 6 -0.58 -2.15 16.03
N GLN A 7 -0.20 -0.91 15.73
CA GLN A 7 -1.13 0.16 15.33
C GLN A 7 -1.42 0.10 13.82
N ASP A 8 -0.41 -0.16 12.98
CA ASP A 8 -0.58 -0.39 11.53
C ASP A 8 -1.46 -1.62 11.22
N LEU A 9 -1.29 -2.71 11.98
CA LEU A 9 -2.16 -3.89 11.84
C LEU A 9 -3.59 -3.63 12.35
N GLU A 10 -3.77 -2.76 13.34
CA GLU A 10 -5.09 -2.34 13.86
C GLU A 10 -5.84 -1.46 12.85
N GLU A 11 -5.11 -0.70 12.03
CA GLU A 11 -5.63 0.14 10.96
C GLU A 11 -5.90 -0.63 9.66
N LEU A 12 -5.00 -1.55 9.26
CA LEU A 12 -5.14 -2.38 8.05
C LEU A 12 -6.35 -3.34 8.13
N PHE A 13 -6.72 -3.77 9.33
CA PHE A 13 -7.84 -4.70 9.54
C PHE A 13 -9.17 -4.00 9.89
N HIS A 14 -9.22 -2.66 9.93
CA HIS A 14 -10.47 -1.88 10.02
C HIS A 14 -11.37 -2.26 11.21
N PHE A 15 -10.77 -2.60 12.36
CA PHE A 15 -11.53 -3.01 13.54
C PHE A 15 -12.06 -1.79 14.33
N PRO A 16 -13.33 -1.81 14.78
CA PRO A 16 -13.95 -0.67 15.46
C PRO A 16 -13.28 -0.39 16.80
N HIS A 17 -13.00 0.89 17.03
CA HIS A 17 -12.24 1.46 18.15
C HIS A 17 -13.01 1.46 19.49
N HIS A 18 -13.71 0.36 19.84
CA HIS A 18 -14.42 0.24 21.12
C HIS A 18 -13.73 -0.72 22.09
N PHE A 19 -13.68 -0.30 23.35
CA PHE A 19 -12.81 -0.84 24.40
C PHE A 19 -13.15 -2.27 24.85
N CYS A 20 -12.05 -2.99 25.17
CA CYS A 20 -11.90 -4.21 25.96
C CYS A 20 -11.89 -5.56 25.20
N TRP A 21 -10.93 -6.43 25.53
CA TRP A 21 -10.61 -7.77 24.97
C TRP A 21 -10.03 -7.84 23.56
N GLN A 22 -10.51 -7.05 22.61
CA GLN A 22 -10.08 -7.18 21.21
C GLN A 22 -8.59 -6.87 21.01
N ARG A 23 -8.05 -5.88 21.74
CA ARG A 23 -6.60 -5.57 21.74
C ARG A 23 -5.74 -6.70 22.31
N VAL A 24 -6.25 -7.44 23.30
CA VAL A 24 -5.55 -8.60 23.88
C VAL A 24 -5.58 -9.76 22.89
N ALA A 25 -6.73 -10.04 22.28
CA ALA A 25 -6.87 -11.07 21.26
C ALA A 25 -5.98 -10.82 20.03
N VAL A 26 -5.89 -9.57 19.56
CA VAL A 26 -4.99 -9.21 18.44
C VAL A 26 -3.53 -9.38 18.82
N ARG A 27 -3.11 -8.90 20.01
CA ARG A 27 -1.72 -9.09 20.47
C ARG A 27 -1.36 -10.56 20.62
N THR A 28 -2.22 -11.33 21.29
CA THR A 28 -1.99 -12.76 21.52
C THR A 28 -2.06 -13.53 20.20
N GLY A 29 -2.97 -13.18 19.29
CA GLY A 29 -3.09 -13.76 17.96
C GLY A 29 -1.87 -13.45 17.08
N CYS A 30 -1.39 -12.21 17.05
CA CYS A 30 -0.15 -11.85 16.36
C CYS A 30 1.06 -12.57 16.95
N MET A 31 1.20 -12.60 18.28
CA MET A 31 2.30 -13.33 18.92
C MET A 31 2.24 -14.83 18.62
N LEU A 32 1.05 -15.44 18.70
CA LEU A 32 0.85 -16.85 18.34
C LEU A 32 1.14 -17.10 16.86
N GLY A 33 0.74 -16.20 15.96
CA GLY A 33 1.04 -16.30 14.53
C GLY A 33 2.54 -16.22 14.25
N VAL A 34 3.26 -15.31 14.92
CA VAL A 34 4.73 -15.19 14.80
C VAL A 34 5.43 -16.42 15.37
N VAL A 35 4.98 -16.93 16.51
CA VAL A 35 5.55 -18.15 17.13
C VAL A 35 5.26 -19.39 16.28
N PHE A 36 4.02 -19.56 15.81
CA PHE A 36 3.62 -20.68 14.97
C PHE A 36 4.35 -20.65 13.63
N ALA A 37 4.47 -19.47 13.02
CA ALA A 37 5.32 -19.29 11.85
C ALA A 37 6.74 -19.74 12.23
N GLY A 38 7.35 -19.13 13.25
CA GLY A 38 8.69 -19.41 13.75
C GLY A 38 9.01 -20.90 13.92
N GLU A 39 8.07 -21.65 14.47
CA GLU A 39 8.19 -23.09 14.70
C GLU A 39 7.94 -23.92 13.43
N SER A 40 7.07 -23.45 12.53
CA SER A 40 6.68 -24.18 11.30
C SER A 40 7.67 -24.04 10.15
N ILE A 41 8.43 -22.94 10.07
CA ILE A 41 9.32 -22.68 8.93
C ILE A 41 10.79 -22.71 9.39
N PRO A 42 11.53 -23.80 9.14
CA PRO A 42 12.91 -23.95 9.58
C PRO A 42 13.90 -22.99 8.88
N ASN A 43 13.49 -22.27 7.84
CA ASN A 43 14.29 -21.26 7.13
C ASN A 43 13.46 -20.01 6.77
N PHE A 44 13.36 -19.06 7.72
CA PHE A 44 12.64 -17.79 7.55
C PHE A 44 13.38 -16.74 6.72
N GLY A 45 14.71 -16.83 6.63
CA GLY A 45 15.54 -15.80 6.01
C GLY A 45 15.12 -15.44 4.59
N PRO A 46 15.06 -16.42 3.66
CA PRO A 46 14.73 -16.12 2.26
C PRO A 46 13.33 -15.56 2.06
N LEU A 47 12.35 -15.96 2.87
CA LEU A 47 10.97 -15.47 2.76
C LEU A 47 10.82 -14.05 3.32
N LEU A 48 11.45 -13.75 4.46
CA LEU A 48 11.47 -12.41 5.04
C LEU A 48 12.23 -11.43 4.14
N ASP A 49 13.36 -11.84 3.58
CA ASP A 49 14.12 -11.03 2.62
C ASP A 49 13.34 -10.81 1.32
N LEU A 50 12.57 -11.81 0.85
CA LEU A 50 11.77 -11.66 -0.35
C LEU A 50 10.59 -10.70 -0.13
N VAL A 51 9.83 -10.87 0.96
CA VAL A 51 8.67 -10.00 1.25
C VAL A 51 9.13 -8.58 1.61
N GLY A 52 10.13 -8.46 2.49
CA GLY A 52 10.70 -7.19 2.90
C GLY A 52 11.38 -6.46 1.74
N GLY A 53 12.19 -7.18 0.95
CA GLY A 53 12.86 -6.64 -0.23
C GLY A 53 11.88 -6.21 -1.31
N SER A 54 10.89 -7.03 -1.65
CA SER A 54 9.90 -6.68 -2.68
C SER A 54 9.00 -5.52 -2.27
N ALA A 55 8.50 -5.49 -1.02
CA ALA A 55 7.71 -4.37 -0.52
C ALA A 55 8.53 -3.06 -0.48
N GLN A 56 9.79 -3.16 -0.06
CA GLN A 56 10.71 -2.01 -0.05
C GLN A 56 10.99 -1.50 -1.46
N THR A 57 11.28 -2.38 -2.43
CA THR A 57 11.50 -1.97 -3.83
C THR A 57 10.23 -1.39 -4.46
N LEU A 58 9.06 -2.00 -4.17
CA LEU A 58 7.77 -1.50 -4.65
C LEU A 58 7.50 -0.08 -4.13
N SER A 59 7.73 0.16 -2.83
CA SER A 59 7.47 1.47 -2.24
C SER A 59 8.52 2.52 -2.62
N SER A 60 9.80 2.16 -2.69
CA SER A 60 10.90 3.11 -2.88
C SER A 60 11.21 3.42 -4.35
N VAL A 61 10.91 2.51 -5.28
CA VAL A 61 11.25 2.67 -6.70
C VAL A 61 10.00 2.66 -7.57
N ILE A 62 9.13 1.67 -7.40
CA ILE A 62 7.98 1.49 -8.31
C ILE A 62 6.92 2.57 -8.07
N LEU A 63 6.60 2.87 -6.82
CA LEU A 63 5.63 3.91 -6.46
C LEU A 63 6.01 5.31 -6.98
N PRO A 64 7.24 5.84 -6.73
CA PRO A 64 7.63 7.12 -7.31
C PRO A 64 7.73 7.08 -8.83
N ALA A 65 8.17 5.97 -9.44
CA ALA A 65 8.19 5.84 -10.89
C ALA A 65 6.77 5.88 -11.50
N LEU A 66 5.80 5.21 -10.88
CA LEU A 66 4.40 5.24 -11.30
C LEU A 66 3.80 6.64 -11.19
N PHE A 67 4.01 7.33 -10.08
CA PHE A 67 3.50 8.70 -9.92
C PHE A 67 4.14 9.67 -10.92
N TYR A 68 5.44 9.54 -11.18
CA TYR A 68 6.11 10.34 -12.20
C TYR A 68 5.51 10.12 -13.59
N LEU A 69 5.29 8.86 -13.97
CA LEU A 69 4.71 8.50 -15.28
C LEU A 69 3.26 8.98 -15.40
N PHE A 70 2.49 8.90 -14.31
CA PHE A 70 1.13 9.42 -14.25
C PHE A 70 1.08 10.95 -14.40
N LEU A 71 2.00 11.67 -13.74
CA LEU A 71 2.09 13.13 -13.87
C LEU A 71 2.51 13.54 -15.29
N VAL A 72 3.52 12.88 -15.88
CA VAL A 72 3.99 13.19 -17.25
C VAL A 72 2.91 12.88 -18.28
N SER A 73 2.22 11.75 -18.16
CA SER A 73 1.11 11.41 -19.06
C SER A 73 -0.05 12.40 -18.93
N GLY A 74 -0.40 12.80 -17.71
CA GLY A 74 -1.40 13.84 -17.45
C GLY A 74 -1.01 15.19 -18.04
N GLN A 75 0.26 15.60 -17.93
CA GLN A 75 0.75 16.84 -18.55
C GLN A 75 0.70 16.77 -20.08
N ARG A 76 1.12 15.65 -20.68
CA ARG A 76 1.01 15.44 -22.14
C ARG A 76 -0.43 15.47 -22.63
N MET A 77 -1.38 14.94 -21.86
CA MET A 77 -2.80 15.02 -22.22
C MET A 77 -3.32 16.46 -22.16
N LYS A 78 -2.95 17.22 -21.12
CA LYS A 78 -3.29 18.65 -21.03
C LYS A 78 -2.67 19.48 -22.15
N GLU A 79 -1.44 19.18 -22.55
CA GLU A 79 -0.75 19.87 -23.64
C GLU A 79 -1.37 19.56 -25.01
N LYS A 80 -1.77 18.30 -25.25
CA LYS A 80 -2.53 17.91 -26.44
C LYS A 80 -3.92 18.58 -26.50
N LEU A 81 -4.56 18.77 -25.35
CA LEU A 81 -5.84 19.47 -25.24
C LEU A 81 -5.68 20.99 -25.42
N GLY A 82 -4.63 21.60 -24.86
CA GLY A 82 -4.32 23.02 -25.00
C GLY A 82 -3.82 23.43 -26.39
N ARG A 83 -3.32 22.48 -27.19
CA ARG A 83 -2.92 22.72 -28.59
C ARG A 83 -4.08 22.67 -29.58
N HIS A 84 -5.30 22.39 -29.13
CA HIS A 84 -6.52 22.55 -29.91
C HIS A 84 -7.37 23.70 -29.35
N PRO A 85 -7.02 24.97 -29.60
CA PRO A 85 -7.95 26.06 -29.35
C PRO A 85 -9.11 25.89 -30.35
N SER A 86 -10.34 25.88 -29.85
CA SER A 86 -11.54 26.21 -30.65
C SER A 86 -11.61 25.63 -32.07
N SER A 87 -12.07 24.40 -32.21
CA SER A 87 -13.02 24.12 -33.29
C SER A 87 -14.30 23.73 -32.59
N SER A 88 -15.17 24.71 -32.39
CA SER A 88 -16.60 24.45 -32.26
C SER A 88 -17.10 24.06 -33.66
N PRO A 89 -17.72 22.89 -33.85
CA PRO A 89 -18.79 22.77 -34.82
C PRO A 89 -20.11 22.79 -34.05
N THR A 90 -20.83 23.89 -34.26
CA THR A 90 -22.30 23.92 -34.45
C THR A 90 -23.04 22.63 -34.08
N LEU A 91 -23.64 22.62 -32.89
CA LEU A 91 -24.82 21.79 -32.63
C LEU A 91 -26.04 22.61 -33.09
N SER A 92 -26.26 22.57 -34.39
CA SER A 92 -27.53 22.91 -35.03
C SER A 92 -28.22 21.60 -35.34
N GLU A 93 -29.16 21.21 -34.47
CA GLU A 93 -30.42 20.53 -34.75
C GLU A 93 -31.30 20.59 -33.50
#